data_AF-A0A377KCE1-F1
#
_entry.id   AF-A0A377KCE1-F1
#
_cell.length_a   1.000
_cell.length_b   1.000
_cell.length_c   1.000
_cell.angle_alpha   90.00
_cell.angle_beta   90.00
_cell.angle_gamma   90.00
#
_symmetry.space_group_name_H-M   'P 1'
#
loop_
_entity.id
_entity.type
_entity.pdbx_description
1 polymer ?
#
loop_
_entity_poly.entity_id
_entity_poly.type
_entity_poly.pdbx_seq_one_letter_code
_entity_poly.pdbx_strand_id
1 'polypeptide(L)' 'MHDLCAIAWLVRPELFTLKPCFVAVETQGEFTSGTTVVDIDGCLGKPANVQVALDLNVKGFQQWVAEVLALVP' A
#
# COMPACT_ATOMS: atom_id res chain seq x y z
N MET A 1 0.93 -7.18 -10.28
CA MET A 1 0.62 -5.84 -10.82
C MET A 1 0.69 -4.88 -9.66
N HIS A 2 1.74 -4.05 -9.60
CA HIS A 2 2.03 -3.23 -8.41
C HIS A 2 1.65 -1.77 -8.64
N ASP A 3 2.19 -1.15 -9.68
CA ASP A 3 2.06 0.29 -9.92
C ASP A 3 0.61 0.75 -10.13
N LEU A 4 -0.23 -0.10 -10.74
CA LEU A 4 -1.64 0.20 -10.93
C LEU A 4 -2.40 0.34 -9.61
N CYS A 5 -1.92 -0.26 -8.52
CA CYS A 5 -2.49 -0.07 -7.19
C CYS A 5 -2.39 1.40 -6.72
N ALA A 6 -1.33 2.12 -7.11
CA ALA A 6 -1.20 3.54 -6.76
C ALA A 6 -2.30 4.39 -7.42
N ILE A 7 -2.60 4.11 -8.69
CA ILE A 7 -3.71 4.78 -9.40
C ILE A 7 -5.05 4.35 -8.80
N ALA A 8 -5.25 3.05 -8.59
CA ALA A 8 -6.48 2.51 -8.03
C ALA A 8 -6.80 3.10 -6.64
N TRP A 9 -5.79 3.32 -5.79
CA TRP A 9 -5.97 3.99 -4.51
C TRP A 9 -6.55 5.41 -4.67
N LEU A 10 -6.12 6.17 -5.69
CA LEU A 10 -6.61 7.52 -5.93
C LEU A 10 -8.07 7.55 -6.41
N VAL A 11 -8.50 6.56 -7.19
CA VAL A 11 -9.82 6.57 -7.86
C VAL A 11 -10.87 5.64 -7.22
N ARG A 12 -10.43 4.65 -6.46
CA ARG A 12 -11.24 3.61 -5.80
C ARG A 12 -10.62 3.25 -4.43
N PRO A 13 -10.47 4.22 -3.50
CA PRO A 13 -9.85 3.98 -2.20
C PRO A 13 -10.54 2.88 -1.38
N GLU A 14 -11.85 2.66 -1.58
CA GLU A 14 -12.65 1.63 -0.95
C GLU A 14 -12.21 0.19 -1.25
N LEU A 15 -11.36 0.00 -2.26
CA LEU A 15 -10.76 -1.31 -2.55
C LEU A 15 -9.67 -1.69 -1.54
N PHE A 16 -9.14 -0.75 -0.77
CA PHE A 16 -7.95 -0.95 0.06
C PHE A 16 -8.28 -0.94 1.54
N THR A 17 -7.66 -1.85 2.28
CA THR A 17 -7.59 -1.78 3.74
C THR A 17 -6.30 -1.09 4.13
N LEU A 18 -6.39 0.11 4.70
CA LEU A 18 -5.25 0.88 5.16
C LEU A 18 -5.12 0.84 6.69
N LYS A 19 -3.89 0.92 7.19
CA LYS A 19 -3.60 1.13 8.61
C LYS A 19 -2.66 2.34 8.80
N PRO A 20 -2.99 3.28 9.70
CA PRO A 20 -2.03 4.30 10.13
C PRO A 20 -0.88 3.62 10.87
N CYS A 21 0.33 3.74 10.37
CA CYS A 21 1.52 3.15 10.97
C CYS A 21 2.65 4.18 11.06
N PHE A 22 3.56 3.98 12.02
CA PHE A 22 4.89 4.55 11.90
C PHE A 22 5.71 3.72 10.90
N VAL A 23 6.35 4.40 9.96
CA VAL A 23 7.22 3.80 8.94
C VAL A 23 8.56 4.53 8.91
N ALA A 24 9.65 3.76 8.88
CA ALA A 24 11.01 4.25 8.66
C ALA A 24 11.68 3.50 7.50
N VAL A 25 12.69 4.11 6.89
CA VAL A 25 13.56 3.45 5.90
C VAL A 25 14.88 3.11 6.58
N GLU A 26 15.22 1.83 6.65
CA GLU A 26 16.50 1.37 7.18
C GLU A 26 17.62 1.68 6.17
N THR A 27 18.76 2.21 6.63
CA THR A 27 19.84 2.70 5.75
C THR A 27 21.25 2.24 6.18
N GLN A 28 21.39 1.58 7.33
CA GLN A 28 22.66 1.25 7.96
C GLN A 28 22.87 -0.26 8.18
N GLY A 29 21.81 -1.07 8.23
CA GLY A 29 21.93 -2.53 8.47
C GLY A 29 22.58 -3.30 7.33
N GLU A 30 23.45 -4.27 7.66
CA GLU A 30 24.16 -5.13 6.70
C GLU A 30 23.21 -5.93 5.79
N PHE A 31 22.08 -6.39 6.33
CA PHE A 31 21.11 -7.24 5.62
C PHE A 31 19.76 -6.57 5.36
N THR A 32 19.54 -5.36 5.87
CA THR A 32 18.20 -4.73 5.89
C THR A 32 18.17 -3.33 5.29
N SER A 33 19.29 -2.80 4.80
CA SER A 33 19.31 -1.50 4.13
C SER A 33 18.31 -1.46 2.96
N GLY A 34 17.52 -0.40 2.88
CA GLY A 34 16.42 -0.22 1.93
C GLY A 34 15.06 -0.74 2.40
N THR A 35 15.00 -1.45 3.54
CA THR A 35 13.72 -1.96 4.07
C THR A 35 12.85 -0.82 4.58
N THR A 36 11.58 -0.81 4.19
CA THR A 36 10.54 -0.03 4.87
C THR A 36 10.12 -0.76 6.15
N VAL A 37 10.66 -0.32 7.29
CA VAL A 37 10.29 -0.86 8.61
C VAL A 37 8.93 -0.29 8.99
N VAL A 38 7.90 -1.13 9.00
CA VAL A 38 6.52 -0.75 9.33
C VAL A 38 6.17 -1.26 10.71
N ASP A 39 5.83 -0.35 11.63
CA ASP A 39 5.35 -0.69 12.96
C ASP A 39 3.85 -1.04 12.93
N ILE A 40 3.53 -2.25 12.43
CA ILE A 40 2.15 -2.70 12.29
C ILE A 40 1.50 -2.88 13.65
N ASP A 41 2.20 -3.43 14.64
CA ASP A 41 1.64 -3.74 15.96
C ASP A 41 1.72 -2.57 16.94
N GLY A 42 2.33 -1.45 16.55
CA GLY A 42 2.46 -0.24 17.36
C GLY A 42 3.45 -0.41 18.52
N CYS A 43 4.39 -1.35 18.42
CA CYS A 43 5.30 -1.69 19.51
C CYS A 43 6.43 -0.67 19.70
N LEU A 44 6.68 0.21 18.72
CA LEU A 44 7.70 1.25 18.81
C LEU A 44 7.21 2.52 19.51
N GLY A 45 5.90 2.66 19.74
CA GLY A 45 5.29 3.80 20.44
C GLY A 45 5.48 5.15 19.73
N LYS A 46 5.81 5.14 18.44
CA LYS A 46 5.99 6.35 17.63
C LYS A 46 4.67 6.76 16.96
N PRO A 47 4.44 8.07 16.73
CA PRO A 47 3.24 8.52 16.02
C PRO A 47 3.26 8.00 14.58
N ALA A 48 2.09 7.64 14.06
CA ALA A 48 1.94 7.26 12.67
C ALA A 48 2.29 8.42 11.73
N ASN A 49 2.98 8.11 10.63
CA ASN A 49 3.40 9.09 9.61
C ASN A 49 2.91 8.72 8.20
N VAL A 50 2.39 7.50 8.00
CA VAL A 50 1.91 7.01 6.71
C VAL A 50 0.68 6.11 6.89
N GLN A 51 -0.21 6.10 5.89
CA GLN A 51 -1.24 5.08 5.74
C GLN A 51 -0.69 3.91 4.92
N VAL A 52 -0.50 2.74 5.54
CA VAL A 52 0.05 1.55 4.87
C VAL A 52 -1.09 0.69 4.36
N ALA A 53 -1.08 0.34 3.06
CA ALA A 53 -2.00 -0.62 2.48
C ALA A 53 -1.61 -2.04 2.88
N LEU A 54 -2.47 -2.70 3.65
CA LEU A 54 -2.23 -4.06 4.14
C LEU A 54 -3.07 -5.11 3.41
N ASP A 55 -4.18 -4.69 2.78
CA ASP A 55 -5.02 -5.59 2.00
C ASP A 55 -5.71 -4.85 0.83
N LEU A 56 -6.16 -5.63 -0.14
CA LEU A 56 -6.82 -5.19 -1.36
C LEU A 56 -7.97 -6.14 -1.68
N ASN A 57 -9.16 -5.60 -1.99
CA ASN A 57 -10.22 -6.36 -2.63
C ASN A 57 -9.81 -6.72 -4.06
N VAL A 58 -9.12 -7.87 -4.20
CA VAL A 58 -8.54 -8.34 -5.46
C VAL A 58 -9.59 -8.50 -6.55
N LYS A 59 -10.77 -9.06 -6.22
CA LYS A 59 -11.84 -9.26 -7.21
C LYS A 59 -12.39 -7.92 -7.72
N GLY A 60 -12.66 -6.99 -6.81
CA GLY A 60 -13.11 -5.64 -7.16
C GLY A 60 -12.08 -4.89 -8.00
N PHE A 61 -10.80 -5.01 -7.64
CA PHE A 61 -9.70 -4.44 -8.42
C PHE A 61 -9.63 -5.04 -9.83
N GLN A 62 -9.65 -6.37 -9.97
CA GLN A 62 -9.61 -7.03 -11.28
C GLN A 62 -10.78 -6.63 -12.18
N GLN A 63 -11.99 -6.57 -11.62
CA GLN A 63 -13.16 -6.11 -12.35
C GLN A 63 -12.98 -4.67 -12.84
N TRP A 64 -12.58 -3.76 -11.96
CA TRP A 64 -12.35 -2.36 -12.31
C TRP A 64 -11.28 -2.22 -13.40
N VAL A 65 -10.17 -2.95 -13.31
CA VAL A 65 -9.11 -2.92 -14.33
C VAL A 65 -9.64 -3.39 -15.68
N ALA A 66 -10.44 -4.46 -15.72
CA ALA A 66 -11.02 -4.96 -16.97
C ALA A 66 -11.97 -3.92 -17.60
N GLU A 67 -12.80 -3.26 -16.79
CA GLU A 67 -13.69 -2.18 -17.24
C GLU A 67 -12.90 -1.00 -17.83
N VAL A 68 -11.80 -0.58 -17.19
CA VAL A 68 -10.95 0.50 -17.68
C VAL A 68 -10.24 0.12 -18.98
N LEU A 69 -9.70 -1.10 -19.07
CA LEU A 69 -8.99 -1.56 -20.26
C LEU A 69 -9.93 -1.70 -21.47
N ALA A 70 -11.21 -2.00 -21.26
CA ALA A 70 -12.20 -2.06 -22.33
C ALA A 70 -12.49 -0.69 -22.98
N LEU A 71 -12.08 0.41 -22.35
CA LEU A 71 -12.20 1.77 -22.87
C LEU A 71 -10.98 2.22 -23.66
N VAL A 72 -9.91 1.41 -23.69
CA VAL A 72 -8.70 1.73 -24.45
C VAL A 72 -8.99 1.55 -25.95
N PRO A 73 -8.73 2.56 -26.80
CA PRO A 73 -8.98 2.50 -28.24
C PRO A 73 -8.10 1.49 -28.98
#